data_AF-A0A3S1CKD9-F1
#
_entry.id   AF-A0A3S1CKD9-F1
#
_cell.length_a   1.000
_cell.length_b   1.000
_cell.length_c   1.000
_cell.angle_alpha   90.00
_cell.angle_beta   90.00
_cell.angle_gamma   90.00
#
_symmetry.space_group_name_H-M   'P 1'
#
loop_
_entity.id
_entity.type
_entity.pdbx_description
1 polymer ?
#
loop_
_entity_poly.entity_id
_entity_poly.type
_entity_poly.pdbx_seq_one_letter_code
_entity_poly.pdbx_strand_id
1 'polypeptide(L)' 'MKVSFENKYPNITRWVDEHTGWIEIGYNVDSPLTSFIRALDCGGMLWEGKDSYESIDEALQDLNTGLKDVLEYIYGADS' A
#
# COMPACT_ATOMS: atom_id res chain seq x y z
N MET A 1 21.30 0.81 14.60
CA MET A 1 19.97 0.45 15.18
C MET A 1 19.09 0.06 14.00
N LYS A 2 18.47 -1.13 14.02
CA LYS A 2 17.59 -1.56 12.91
C LYS A 2 16.23 -0.90 13.12
N VAL A 3 15.78 -0.09 12.16
CA VAL A 3 14.42 0.46 12.18
C VAL A 3 13.47 -0.69 11.85
N SER A 4 12.39 -0.84 12.63
CA SER A 4 11.39 -1.88 12.37
C SER A 4 10.52 -1.51 11.17
N PHE A 5 9.85 -2.50 10.58
CA PHE A 5 9.00 -2.26 9.42
C PHE A 5 7.85 -1.29 9.77
N GLU A 6 7.26 -1.47 10.96
CA GLU A 6 6.14 -0.68 11.46
C GLU A 6 6.52 0.78 11.67
N ASN A 7 7.75 1.03 12.13
CA ASN A 7 8.27 2.38 12.26
C ASN A 7 8.53 3.06 10.90
N LYS A 8 8.89 2.27 9.88
CA LYS A 8 9.19 2.81 8.55
C LYS A 8 7.93 2.98 7.69
N TYR A 9 6.96 2.08 7.87
CA TYR A 9 5.73 2.00 7.08
C TYR A 9 4.50 1.87 8.00
N PRO A 10 4.19 2.91 8.80
CA PRO A 10 3.10 2.84 9.76
C PRO A 10 1.73 2.64 9.10
N ASN A 11 1.47 3.25 7.94
CA ASN A 11 0.17 3.16 7.28
C ASN A 11 -0.04 1.77 6.65
N ILE A 12 1.03 1.16 6.13
CA ILE A 12 0.99 -0.24 5.69
C ILE A 12 0.66 -1.16 6.87
N THR A 13 1.30 -0.95 8.01
CA THR A 13 1.09 -1.77 9.21
C THR A 13 -0.37 -1.70 9.64
N ARG A 14 -0.92 -0.50 9.73
CA ARG A 14 -2.32 -0.28 10.11
C ARG A 14 -3.29 -0.84 9.08
N TRP A 15 -2.99 -0.69 7.79
CA TRP A 15 -3.77 -1.28 6.71
C TRP A 15 -3.96 -2.79 6.88
N VAL A 16 -2.87 -3.50 7.19
CA VAL A 16 -2.88 -4.95 7.35
C VAL A 16 -3.50 -5.36 8.69
N ASP A 17 -3.09 -4.73 9.78
CA ASP A 17 -3.41 -5.18 11.14
C ASP A 17 -4.79 -4.70 11.62
N GLU A 18 -5.18 -3.46 11.32
CA GLU A 18 -6.42 -2.84 11.81
C GLU A 18 -7.57 -3.00 10.82
N HIS A 19 -7.27 -3.01 9.51
CA HIS A 19 -8.28 -2.94 8.46
C HIS A 19 -8.38 -4.21 7.62
N THR A 20 -7.60 -5.25 7.92
CA THR A 20 -7.60 -6.54 7.17
C THR A 20 -7.35 -6.37 5.67
N GLY A 21 -6.72 -5.26 5.28
CA GLY A 21 -6.30 -5.01 3.93
C GLY A 21 -5.07 -5.84 3.56
N TRP A 22 -4.85 -6.06 2.27
CA TRP A 22 -3.67 -6.75 1.78
C TRP A 22 -2.99 -5.94 0.68
N ILE A 23 -1.74 -6.35 0.43
CA ILE A 23 -0.87 -5.73 -0.56
C ILE A 23 -0.54 -6.79 -1.60
N GLU A 24 -0.76 -6.43 -2.86
CA GLU A 24 -0.28 -7.21 -3.99
C GLU A 24 0.98 -6.55 -4.54
N ILE A 25 2.03 -7.34 -4.78
CA ILE A 25 3.30 -6.89 -5.36
C ILE A 25 3.63 -7.78 -6.54
N GLY A 26 3.95 -7.17 -7.67
CA GLY A 26 4.39 -7.83 -8.87
C GLY A 26 3.58 -7.45 -10.10
N TYR A 27 4.01 -8.01 -11.23
CA TYR A 27 3.43 -7.76 -12.53
C TYR A 27 2.46 -8.87 -12.89
N ASN A 28 1.28 -8.50 -13.38
CA ASN A 28 0.40 -9.44 -14.06
C ASN A 28 0.46 -9.14 -15.56
N VAL A 29 1.32 -9.87 -16.27
CA VAL A 29 1.60 -9.66 -17.71
C VAL A 29 0.40 -9.91 -18.62
N ASP A 30 -0.61 -10.63 -18.13
CA ASP A 30 -1.84 -10.95 -18.85
C ASP A 30 -3.02 -10.05 -18.42
N SER A 31 -2.78 -9.04 -17.59
CA SER A 31 -3.78 -8.11 -17.07
C SER A 31 -3.55 -6.69 -17.60
N PRO A 32 -4.61 -5.91 -17.84
CA PRO A 32 -4.48 -4.47 -18.09
C PRO A 32 -3.96 -3.70 -16.86
N LEU A 33 -3.87 -4.33 -15.68
CA LEU A 33 -3.37 -3.72 -14.46
C LEU A 33 -1.84 -3.72 -14.43
N THR A 34 -1.25 -2.58 -14.80
CA THR A 34 0.19 -2.42 -14.96
C THR A 34 0.94 -2.03 -13.67
N SER A 35 0.23 -1.54 -12.65
CA SER A 35 0.82 -1.11 -11.38
C SER A 35 1.62 -2.23 -10.69
N PHE A 36 2.85 -1.94 -10.27
CA PHE A 36 3.73 -2.91 -9.59
C PHE A 36 3.29 -3.26 -8.17
N ILE A 37 2.63 -2.33 -7.47
CA ILE A 37 2.17 -2.49 -6.09
C ILE A 37 0.76 -1.93 -5.94
N ARG A 38 -0.09 -2.63 -5.21
CA ARG A 38 -1.52 -2.28 -5.00
C ARG A 38 -1.94 -2.53 -3.56
N ALA A 39 -2.89 -1.73 -3.07
CA ALA A 39 -3.62 -1.97 -1.84
C ALA A 39 -5.07 -2.36 -2.13
N LEU A 40 -5.50 -3.47 -1.54
CA LEU A 40 -6.84 -4.00 -1.71
C LEU A 40 -7.46 -4.39 -0.37
N ASP A 41 -8.78 -4.34 -0.32
CA ASP A 41 -9.61 -4.94 0.72
C ASP A 41 -10.76 -5.74 0.10
N CYS A 42 -11.72 -6.18 0.93
CA CYS A 42 -12.88 -6.93 0.46
C CYS A 42 -13.79 -6.15 -0.51
N GLY A 43 -13.70 -4.82 -0.55
CA GLY A 43 -14.38 -3.93 -1.50
C GLY A 43 -13.64 -3.77 -2.83
N GLY A 44 -12.39 -4.22 -2.92
CA GLY A 44 -11.59 -4.20 -4.14
C GLY A 44 -10.31 -3.38 -3.98
N MET A 45 -9.81 -2.85 -5.10
CA MET A 45 -8.60 -2.05 -5.14
C MET A 45 -8.89 -0.60 -4.74
N LEU A 46 -8.22 -0.11 -3.71
CA LEU A 46 -8.41 1.23 -3.17
C LEU A 46 -7.26 2.17 -3.52
N TRP A 47 -6.08 1.60 -3.80
CA TRP A 47 -4.93 2.36 -4.26
C TRP A 47 -4.04 1.50 -5.16
N GLU A 48 -3.48 2.14 -6.18
CA GLU A 48 -2.50 1.54 -7.07
C GLU A 48 -1.28 2.46 -7.23
N GLY A 49 -0.11 1.84 -7.27
CA GLY A 49 1.16 2.52 -7.52
C GLY A 49 1.49 2.64 -9.00
N LYS A 50 2.72 3.07 -9.26
CA LYS A 50 3.31 3.18 -10.60
C LYS A 50 3.55 1.79 -11.20
N ASP A 51 3.73 1.77 -12.51
CA ASP A 51 4.10 0.57 -13.25
C ASP A 51 5.47 0.03 -12.82
N SER A 52 6.42 0.87 -12.39
CA SER A 52 7.76 0.43 -11.99
C SER A 52 8.39 1.35 -10.96
N TYR A 53 9.33 0.79 -10.20
CA TYR A 53 10.12 1.50 -9.16
C TYR A 53 11.58 1.06 -9.24
N GLU A 54 12.52 1.92 -8.84
CA GLU A 54 13.95 1.60 -8.82
C GLU A 54 14.29 0.59 -7.72
N SER A 55 13.46 0.53 -6.67
CA SER A 55 13.60 -0.44 -5.59
C SER A 55 12.27 -0.81 -4.94
N ILE A 56 12.26 -1.95 -4.22
CA ILE A 56 11.13 -2.33 -3.36
C ILE A 56 10.86 -1.29 -2.27
N ASP A 57 11.90 -0.58 -1.82
CA ASP A 57 11.78 0.42 -0.78
C ASP A 57 10.96 1.63 -1.25
N GLU A 58 11.20 2.08 -2.48
CA GLU A 58 10.44 3.16 -3.12
C GLU A 58 8.98 2.76 -3.32
N ALA A 59 8.72 1.53 -3.79
CA ALA A 59 7.36 1.01 -3.95
C ALA A 59 6.60 1.01 -2.61
N LEU A 60 7.24 0.57 -1.52
CA LEU A 60 6.65 0.56 -0.18
C LEU A 60 6.47 1.97 0.40
N GLN A 61 7.37 2.90 0.11
CA GLN A 61 7.22 4.30 0.53
C GLN A 61 6.04 4.98 -0.17
N ASP A 62 5.88 4.73 -1.47
CA ASP A 62 4.77 5.27 -2.27
C ASP A 62 3.44 4.69 -1.78
N LEU A 63 3.38 3.37 -1.59
CA LEU A 63 2.23 2.69 -0.99
C LEU A 63 1.90 3.23 0.40
N ASN A 64 2.89 3.38 1.27
CA ASN A 64 2.67 3.91 2.62
C ASN A 64 2.13 5.34 2.60
N THR A 65 2.57 6.15 1.63
CA THR A 65 2.05 7.50 1.43
C THR A 65 0.61 7.46 0.91
N GLY A 66 0.32 6.66 -0.10
CA GLY A 66 -1.03 6.50 -0.65
C GLY A 66 -2.04 5.95 0.36
N LEU A 67 -1.63 4.98 1.19
CA LEU A 67 -2.47 4.44 2.26
C LEU A 67 -2.84 5.48 3.32
N LYS A 68 -2.02 6.53 3.51
CA LYS A 68 -2.40 7.64 4.38
C LYS A 68 -3.72 8.27 3.89
N ASP A 69 -3.78 8.59 2.61
CA ASP A 69 -4.94 9.25 2.00
C ASP A 69 -6.15 8.31 1.97
N VAL A 70 -5.93 7.01 1.72
CA VAL A 70 -6.99 5.99 1.78
C VAL A 70 -7.58 5.87 3.18
N LEU A 71 -6.73 5.77 4.21
CA LEU A 71 -7.16 5.68 5.59
C LEU A 71 -7.96 6.92 5.98
N GLU A 72 -7.44 8.11 5.67
CA GLU A 72 -8.12 9.38 5.94
C GLU A 72 -9.49 9.49 5.24
N TYR A 73 -9.58 9.00 4.00
CA TYR A 73 -10.81 9.03 3.21
C TYR A 73 -11.89 8.07 3.75
N ILE A 74 -11.50 6.86 4.17
CA ILE A 74 -12.44 5.80 4.57
C ILE A 74 -12.80 5.90 6.06
N TYR A 75 -11.81 6.22 6.91
CA TYR A 75 -11.93 6.10 8.37
C TYR A 75 -11.80 7.45 9.12
N GLY A 76 -11.39 8.54 8.45
CA GLY A 76 -11.33 9.90 8.99
C GLY A 76 -9.91 10.37 9.35
N ALA A 77 -9.73 11.58 9.86
CA ALA A 77 -8.37 12.14 10.09
C ALA A 77 -7.65 11.62 11.35
N ASP A 78 -8.30 10.77 12.16
CA ASP A 78 -7.85 10.35 13.51
C ASP A 78 -7.49 8.85 13.72
N SER A 79 -7.50 7.89 12.79
CA SER A 79 -7.41 7.88 11.34
C SER A 79 -6.12 7.17 10.96
#